data_AF-A0A182SB16-F1
#
_entry.id   AF-A0A182SB16-F1
#
_cell.length_a   1.000
_cell.length_b   1.000
_cell.length_c   1.000
_cell.angle_alpha   90.00
_cell.angle_beta   90.00
_cell.angle_gamma   90.00
#
_symmetry.space_group_name_H-M   'P 1'
#
loop_
_entity.id
_entity.type
_entity.pdbx_description
1 polymer ?
#
loop_
_entity_poly.entity_id
_entity_poly.type
_entity_poly.pdbx_seq_one_letter_code
_entity_poly.pdbx_strand_id
1 'polypeptide(L)'
;MAKHVRKVANLPVRNVGTIAGNLMIKHQHPEFPSDLFLLLETVGAKLTVVSSADGDELTVSPLDFLKLNMHKKLLTTVRLPPHDHVSTTLRSYKIMPVAQNSRAYVNGAFLLQLCPERKLCTSIAICFGGINPTFVHAQQTESYLTGKPLFDELTLSQALRILERELKPDCVLPDASPAYRKQLALSLLYRFALSVHPSIDRTLRSGTEPIERPLVSTGRQSYDTYQKRWPLTQSIPKLDALAQCSGEAVFINDMPLLPNELHGALVLSNEVQGRIVTIDASEALALPGVRAFFCAQDIPGFNNFMPLEMGFSEVEEIFCSGEVQFAGQVVGMICAESFELANQAAGMVHVEYKRAGNRTILPTVQDVADALDYSRVSDQPYDRHGVRYHLAKEGANTISGRFDLRGQYHGPMETQVSLCVPHADSMDVYCATQWLDHVQIAVSQALQVRE
;
A
#
# COMPACT_ATOMS: atom_id res chain seq x y z
N MET A 1 6.41 24.20 6.61
CA MET A 1 5.96 23.02 7.39
C MET A 1 4.45 22.78 7.30
N ALA A 2 3.57 23.67 7.80
CA ALA A 2 2.12 23.42 7.87
C ALA A 2 1.47 22.96 6.54
N LYS A 3 1.83 23.58 5.40
CA LYS A 3 1.36 23.16 4.07
C LYS A 3 1.72 21.71 3.73
N HIS A 4 2.87 21.21 4.17
CA HIS A 4 3.31 19.84 3.99
C HIS A 4 2.51 18.89 4.90
N VAL A 5 2.34 19.25 6.17
CA VAL A 5 1.58 18.45 7.14
C VAL A 5 0.13 18.21 6.69
N ARG A 6 -0.49 19.16 5.99
CA ARG A 6 -1.83 18.97 5.38
C ARG A 6 -1.90 17.87 4.32
N LYS A 7 -0.75 17.42 3.77
CA LYS A 7 -0.64 16.29 2.84
C LYS A 7 -0.35 14.95 3.55
N VAL A 8 -0.20 14.96 4.87
CA VAL A 8 -0.03 13.75 5.68
C VAL A 8 -1.41 13.19 5.97
N ALA A 9 -1.69 12.01 5.41
CA ALA A 9 -2.95 11.29 5.55
C ALA A 9 -4.20 12.15 5.21
N ASN A 10 -5.37 11.71 5.67
CA ASN A 10 -6.63 12.43 5.58
C ASN A 10 -6.92 13.21 6.89
N LEU A 11 -8.04 13.94 6.92
CA LEU A 11 -8.43 14.74 8.09
C LEU A 11 -8.70 13.87 9.34
N PRO A 12 -9.47 12.77 9.29
CA PRO A 12 -9.68 11.89 10.44
C PRO A 12 -8.37 11.41 11.09
N VAL A 13 -7.42 10.92 10.28
CA VAL A 13 -6.12 10.45 10.79
C VAL A 13 -5.34 11.58 11.44
N ARG A 14 -5.35 12.81 10.89
CA ARG A 14 -4.67 13.95 11.50
C ARG A 14 -5.30 14.44 12.81
N ASN A 15 -6.60 14.22 13.00
CA ASN A 15 -7.29 14.63 14.23
C ASN A 15 -6.97 13.69 15.41
N VAL A 16 -6.61 12.43 15.14
CA VAL A 16 -6.29 11.43 16.17
C VAL A 16 -4.79 11.20 16.30
N GLY A 17 -4.05 11.27 15.19
CA GLY A 17 -2.61 11.00 15.14
C GLY A 17 -1.79 12.03 15.91
N THR A 18 -0.86 11.56 16.74
CA THR A 18 0.04 12.41 17.52
C THR A 18 1.42 12.54 16.86
N ILE A 19 2.10 13.67 17.13
CA ILE A 19 3.49 13.86 16.67
C ILE A 19 4.40 12.78 17.27
N ALA A 20 4.24 12.50 18.57
CA ALA A 20 5.02 11.49 19.27
C ALA A 20 4.78 10.07 18.71
N GLY A 21 3.53 9.70 18.43
CA GLY A 21 3.21 8.42 17.80
C GLY A 21 3.86 8.28 16.43
N ASN A 22 3.83 9.33 15.60
CA ASN A 22 4.50 9.30 14.30
C ASN A 22 6.02 9.15 14.40
N LEU A 23 6.65 9.83 15.37
CA LEU A 23 8.08 9.70 15.64
C LEU A 23 8.44 8.31 16.17
N MET A 24 7.60 7.71 17.03
CA MET A 24 7.80 6.34 17.52
C MET A 24 7.66 5.30 16.41
N ILE A 25 6.77 5.50 15.43
CA ILE A 25 6.72 4.63 14.24
C ILE A 25 8.05 4.71 13.49
N LYS A 26 8.59 5.91 13.26
CA LYS A 26 9.91 6.06 12.62
C LYS A 26 11.06 5.46 13.43
N HIS A 27 10.96 5.49 14.76
CA HIS A 27 11.91 4.88 15.68
C HIS A 27 11.92 3.35 15.56
N GLN A 28 10.74 2.72 15.55
CA GLN A 28 10.58 1.27 15.44
C GLN A 28 10.81 0.76 14.01
N HIS A 29 10.49 1.59 13.01
CA HIS A 29 10.56 1.28 11.58
C HIS A 29 11.39 2.35 10.86
N PRO A 30 12.74 2.25 10.86
CA PRO A 30 13.62 3.22 10.22
C PRO A 30 13.39 3.37 8.71
N GLU A 31 12.78 2.40 8.05
CA GLU A 31 12.33 2.43 6.67
C GLU A 31 11.13 3.38 6.43
N PHE A 32 10.34 3.69 7.47
CA PHE A 32 9.16 4.53 7.35
C PHE A 32 9.52 5.94 6.86
N PRO A 33 8.98 6.42 5.72
CA PRO A 33 9.30 7.75 5.19
C PRO A 33 8.48 8.85 5.90
N SER A 34 8.70 9.02 7.21
CA SER A 34 7.97 9.99 8.03
C SER A 34 8.18 11.44 7.56
N ASP A 35 7.09 12.08 7.13
CA ASP A 35 7.08 13.51 6.79
C ASP A 35 7.34 14.42 8.01
N LEU A 36 6.84 14.03 9.20
CA LEU A 36 7.03 14.84 10.41
C LEU A 36 8.47 14.76 10.91
N PHE A 37 9.03 13.55 10.98
CA PHE A 37 10.44 13.35 11.32
C PHE A 37 11.33 14.18 10.38
N LEU A 38 11.12 14.05 9.07
CA LEU A 38 11.89 14.76 8.06
C LEU A 38 11.86 16.27 8.29
N LEU A 39 10.66 16.85 8.44
CA LEU A 39 10.51 18.29 8.65
C LEU A 39 11.16 18.76 9.96
N LEU A 40 11.03 17.99 11.04
CA LEU A 40 11.61 18.32 12.34
C LEU A 40 13.13 18.25 12.31
N GLU A 41 13.70 17.23 11.68
CA GLU A 41 15.14 17.09 11.50
C GLU A 41 15.70 18.26 10.68
N THR A 42 15.08 18.54 9.52
CA THR A 42 15.53 19.63 8.62
C THR A 42 15.54 21.00 9.29
N VAL A 43 14.58 21.31 10.16
CA VAL A 43 14.55 22.59 10.86
C VAL A 43 15.41 22.63 12.11
N GLY A 44 16.08 21.53 12.47
CA GLY A 44 16.89 21.44 13.69
C GLY A 44 16.07 21.44 14.97
N ALA A 45 14.86 20.84 14.95
CA ALA A 45 14.04 20.69 16.14
C ALA A 45 14.77 19.95 17.25
N LYS A 46 14.36 20.17 18.49
CA LYS A 46 14.85 19.46 19.67
C LYS A 46 13.72 18.68 20.33
N LEU A 47 13.98 17.42 20.65
CA LEU A 47 13.04 16.50 21.25
C LEU A 47 13.42 16.29 22.71
N THR A 48 12.49 16.49 23.64
CA THR A 48 12.71 16.24 25.07
C THR A 48 12.07 14.92 25.46
N VAL A 49 12.90 14.00 25.92
CA VAL A 49 12.51 12.67 26.40
C VAL A 49 12.70 12.63 27.91
N VAL A 50 11.69 12.16 28.63
CA VAL A 50 11.68 12.04 30.08
C VAL A 50 11.67 10.57 30.46
N SER A 51 12.58 10.15 31.33
CA SER A 51 12.62 8.81 31.88
C SER A 51 11.61 8.65 33.01
N SER A 52 10.83 7.57 33.00
CA SER A 52 9.80 7.33 34.01
C SER A 52 10.37 6.76 35.31
N ALA A 53 11.65 6.38 35.35
CA ALA A 53 12.27 5.76 36.53
C ALA A 53 12.84 6.80 37.50
N ASP A 54 13.43 7.86 36.97
CA ASP A 54 14.19 8.89 37.69
C ASP A 54 13.68 10.31 37.41
N GLY A 55 12.86 10.50 36.37
CA GLY A 55 12.37 11.82 35.95
C GLY A 55 13.39 12.62 35.13
N ASP A 56 14.51 12.00 34.75
CA ASP A 56 15.59 12.68 34.03
C ASP A 56 15.13 13.11 32.63
N GLU A 57 15.42 14.36 32.29
CA GLU A 57 15.13 14.94 30.98
C GLU A 57 16.36 14.90 30.07
N LEU A 58 16.19 14.35 28.88
CA LEU A 58 17.20 14.32 27.84
C LEU A 58 16.68 15.07 26.60
N THR A 59 17.42 16.07 26.14
CA THR A 59 17.10 16.79 24.91
C THR A 59 17.99 16.32 23.76
N VAL A 60 17.40 15.78 22.71
CA VAL A 60 18.10 15.19 21.55
C VAL A 60 17.64 15.78 20.22
N SER A 61 18.43 15.59 19.15
CA SER A 61 17.95 15.78 17.78
C SER A 61 16.98 14.66 17.39
N PRO A 62 16.11 14.85 16.38
CA PRO A 62 15.32 13.76 15.83
C PRO A 62 16.19 12.58 15.36
N LEU A 63 17.32 12.83 14.71
CA LEU A 63 18.22 11.76 14.28
C LEU A 63 18.80 10.95 15.46
N ASP A 64 19.22 11.61 16.55
CA ASP A 64 19.75 10.93 17.74
C ASP A 64 18.65 10.20 18.52
N PHE A 65 17.42 10.72 18.49
CA PHE A 65 16.27 10.06 19.06
C PHE A 65 16.05 8.65 18.48
N LEU A 66 16.31 8.43 17.19
CA LEU A 66 16.19 7.10 16.57
C LEU A 66 17.14 6.05 17.18
N LYS A 67 18.22 6.48 17.85
CA LYS A 67 19.19 5.58 18.49
C LYS A 67 18.90 5.37 19.97
N LEU A 68 17.97 6.12 20.55
CA LEU A 68 17.68 6.11 21.98
C LEU A 68 16.82 4.89 22.34
N ASN A 69 17.17 4.17 23.40
CA ASN A 69 16.27 3.16 23.96
C ASN A 69 15.10 3.85 24.68
N MET A 70 13.89 3.70 24.12
CA MET A 70 12.66 4.31 24.63
C MET A 70 11.92 3.47 25.69
N HIS A 71 12.48 2.34 26.13
CA HIS A 71 11.92 1.56 27.22
C HIS A 71 11.82 2.42 28.49
N LYS A 72 10.60 2.54 29.05
CA LYS A 72 10.28 3.38 30.21
C LYS A 72 10.64 4.87 30.02
N LYS A 73 10.54 5.39 28.78
CA LYS A 73 10.73 6.81 28.50
C LYS A 73 9.55 7.37 27.69
N LEU A 74 9.30 8.67 27.83
CA LEU A 74 8.22 9.37 27.16
C LEU A 74 8.76 10.60 26.42
N LEU A 75 8.36 10.78 25.16
CA LEU A 75 8.59 12.03 24.44
C LEU A 75 7.54 13.07 24.89
N THR A 76 7.98 14.15 25.53
CA THR A 76 7.07 15.14 26.12
C THR A 76 6.99 16.42 25.29
N THR A 77 8.11 16.87 24.72
CA THR A 77 8.20 18.17 24.08
C THR A 77 8.91 18.10 22.73
N VAL A 78 8.39 18.86 21.75
CA VAL A 78 9.06 19.16 20.49
C VAL A 78 9.29 20.66 20.42
N ARG A 79 10.55 21.09 20.50
CA ARG A 79 10.94 22.50 20.45
C ARG A 79 11.46 22.84 19.06
N LEU A 80 10.80 23.77 18.38
CA LEU A 80 11.25 24.32 17.10
C LEU A 80 12.22 25.48 17.37
N PRO A 81 13.40 25.53 16.75
CA PRO A 81 14.29 26.67 16.87
C PRO A 81 13.73 27.87 16.09
N PRO A 82 14.01 29.09 16.55
CA PRO A 82 13.71 30.29 15.77
C PRO A 82 14.65 30.34 14.55
N HIS A 83 14.09 30.69 13.39
CA HIS A 83 14.84 30.93 12.16
C HIS A 83 14.57 32.34 11.68
N ASP A 84 15.61 33.01 11.19
CA ASP A 84 15.46 34.34 10.59
C ASP A 84 14.80 34.23 9.21
N HIS A 85 13.62 34.81 9.08
CA HIS A 85 12.84 34.84 7.84
C HIS A 85 13.53 35.55 6.66
N VAL A 86 14.57 36.37 6.90
CA VAL A 86 15.30 37.08 5.84
C VAL A 86 16.39 36.20 5.25
N SER A 87 17.24 35.63 6.09
CA SER A 87 18.39 34.81 5.67
C SER A 87 18.04 33.34 5.44
N THR A 88 16.94 32.83 6.03
CA THR A 88 16.62 31.40 6.04
C THR A 88 15.41 31.07 5.18
N THR A 89 15.56 30.13 4.26
CA THR A 89 14.49 29.62 3.41
C THR A 89 14.28 28.13 3.61
N LEU A 90 13.07 27.75 4.01
CA LEU A 90 12.63 26.35 4.07
C LEU A 90 11.74 26.02 2.87
N ARG A 91 12.03 24.89 2.21
CA ARG A 91 11.13 24.26 1.23
C ARG A 91 11.04 22.77 1.52
N SER A 92 9.88 22.19 1.21
CA SER A 92 9.65 20.77 1.43
C SER A 92 8.72 20.22 0.37
N TYR A 93 8.97 19.00 -0.06
CA TYR A 93 8.30 18.33 -1.14
C TYR A 93 7.90 16.93 -0.69
N LYS A 94 6.73 16.49 -1.14
CA LYS A 94 6.20 15.16 -0.88
C LYS A 94 5.68 14.61 -2.20
N ILE A 95 6.33 13.58 -2.71
CA ILE A 95 5.96 12.95 -3.97
C ILE A 95 5.34 11.60 -3.65
N MET A 96 4.15 11.36 -4.17
CA MET A 96 3.26 10.26 -3.78
C MET A 96 2.67 9.62 -5.05
N PRO A 97 2.23 8.36 -5.01
CA PRO A 97 1.48 7.75 -6.10
C PRO A 97 0.17 8.47 -6.41
N VAL A 98 -0.46 9.05 -5.39
CA VAL A 98 -1.71 9.81 -5.48
C VAL A 98 -1.60 11.12 -4.70
N ALA A 99 -2.38 12.13 -5.08
CA ALA A 99 -2.21 13.50 -4.58
C ALA A 99 -2.47 13.69 -3.07
N GLN A 100 -3.22 12.78 -2.42
CA GLN A 100 -3.56 12.84 -1.00
C GLN A 100 -3.66 11.43 -0.40
N ASN A 101 -3.62 11.33 0.93
CA ASN A 101 -3.78 10.10 1.69
C ASN A 101 -2.85 8.95 1.25
N SER A 102 -1.59 9.28 0.96
CA SER A 102 -0.60 8.29 0.57
C SER A 102 0.76 8.57 1.21
N ARG A 103 1.54 7.49 1.33
CA ARG A 103 2.94 7.56 1.75
C ARG A 103 3.77 8.15 0.61
N ALA A 104 4.85 8.83 0.95
CA ALA A 104 5.73 9.39 -0.06
C ALA A 104 6.59 8.28 -0.69
N TYR A 105 6.76 8.31 -2.01
CA TYR A 105 7.87 7.60 -2.65
C TYR A 105 9.20 8.22 -2.22
N VAL A 106 9.27 9.55 -2.30
CA VAL A 106 10.36 10.36 -1.76
C VAL A 106 9.75 11.64 -1.22
N ASN A 107 10.09 11.97 0.02
CA ASN A 107 9.90 13.30 0.58
C ASN A 107 11.27 13.96 0.77
N GLY A 108 11.33 15.26 0.51
CA GLY A 108 12.56 16.04 0.60
C GLY A 108 12.30 17.34 1.32
N ALA A 109 13.20 17.75 2.20
CA ALA A 109 13.11 19.01 2.91
C ALA A 109 14.48 19.69 2.93
N PHE A 110 14.46 20.98 2.64
CA PHE A 110 15.64 21.78 2.36
C PHE A 110 15.57 23.07 3.18
N LEU A 111 16.54 23.27 4.08
CA LEU A 111 16.68 24.50 4.85
C LEU A 111 17.97 25.19 4.39
N LEU A 112 17.85 26.33 3.74
CA LEU A 112 18.99 27.10 3.24
C LEU A 112 19.14 28.39 4.03
N GLN A 113 20.36 28.67 4.47
CA GLN A 113 20.75 29.95 5.03
C GLN A 113 21.67 30.67 4.04
N LEU A 114 21.23 31.81 3.50
CA LEU A 114 22.00 32.62 2.56
C LEU A 114 22.61 33.84 3.28
N CYS A 115 23.83 34.18 2.91
CA CYS A 115 24.40 35.49 3.20
C CYS A 115 23.88 36.47 2.13
N PRO A 116 22.99 37.43 2.47
CA PRO A 116 22.36 38.31 1.49
C PRO A 116 23.36 39.15 0.70
N GLU A 117 24.45 39.58 1.36
CA GLU A 117 25.45 40.47 0.76
C GLU A 117 26.32 39.75 -0.28
N ARG A 118 26.65 38.47 -0.03
CA ARG A 118 27.58 37.70 -0.87
C ARG A 118 26.90 36.67 -1.77
N LYS A 119 25.59 36.45 -1.61
CA LYS A 119 24.81 35.40 -2.29
C LYS A 119 25.41 34.00 -2.12
N LEU A 120 26.12 33.79 -1.01
CA LEU A 120 26.74 32.51 -0.67
C LEU A 120 25.82 31.70 0.25
N CYS A 121 25.78 30.39 0.03
CA CYS A 121 25.16 29.43 0.94
C CYS A 121 26.00 29.38 2.22
N THR A 122 25.48 29.89 3.33
CA THR A 122 26.16 29.85 4.63
C THR A 122 26.02 28.47 5.26
N SER A 123 24.82 27.88 5.18
CA SER A 123 24.57 26.50 5.53
C SER A 123 23.35 25.99 4.74
N ILE A 124 23.31 24.67 4.53
CA ILE A 124 22.14 24.01 3.94
C ILE A 124 21.93 22.66 4.62
N ALA A 125 20.70 22.37 5.01
CA ALA A 125 20.26 21.02 5.35
C ALA A 125 19.45 20.47 4.18
N ILE A 126 19.81 19.27 3.73
CA ILE A 126 19.23 18.52 2.63
C ILE A 126 18.82 17.16 3.18
N CYS A 127 17.57 17.05 3.61
CA CYS A 127 17.05 15.81 4.16
C CYS A 127 16.13 15.12 3.15
N PHE A 128 16.22 13.79 3.08
CA PHE A 128 15.31 12.96 2.30
C PHE A 128 14.74 11.81 3.15
N GLY A 129 13.53 11.39 2.85
CA GLY A 129 12.98 10.10 3.24
C GLY A 129 12.56 9.29 2.01
N GLY A 130 12.40 7.98 2.19
CA GLY A 130 12.13 7.06 1.08
C GLY A 130 13.35 6.75 0.21
N ILE A 131 14.57 6.88 0.74
CA ILE A 131 15.78 6.41 0.06
C ILE A 131 16.15 5.02 0.56
N ASN A 132 16.63 4.93 1.81
CA ASN A 132 16.85 3.67 2.53
C ASN A 132 16.70 3.97 4.03
N PRO A 133 16.70 2.95 4.91
CA PRO A 133 16.41 3.13 6.34
C PRO A 133 17.40 4.02 7.10
N THR A 134 18.62 4.17 6.58
CA THR A 134 19.73 4.92 7.24
C THR A 134 19.95 6.31 6.67
N PHE A 135 19.45 6.58 5.46
CA PHE A 135 19.69 7.83 4.77
C PHE A 135 18.69 8.89 5.23
N VAL A 136 19.19 9.92 5.90
CA VAL A 136 18.41 11.10 6.32
C VAL A 136 18.98 12.36 5.70
N HIS A 137 20.27 12.62 5.90
CA HIS A 137 20.99 13.79 5.37
C HIS A 137 21.85 13.43 4.16
N ALA A 138 21.89 14.31 3.17
CA ALA A 138 22.88 14.29 2.09
C ALA A 138 24.16 15.02 2.52
N GLN A 139 24.83 14.49 3.55
CA GLN A 139 25.96 15.11 4.25
C GLN A 139 27.09 15.55 3.33
N GLN A 140 27.42 14.75 2.30
CA GLN A 140 28.49 15.11 1.36
C GLN A 140 28.08 16.29 0.48
N THR A 141 26.82 16.28 0.04
CA THR A 141 26.24 17.36 -0.76
C THR A 141 26.11 18.66 0.05
N GLU A 142 25.67 18.58 1.30
CA GLU A 142 25.58 19.72 2.23
C GLU A 142 26.95 20.35 2.49
N SER A 143 27.96 19.51 2.78
CA SER A 143 29.34 19.96 3.02
C SER A 143 29.93 20.64 1.79
N TYR A 144 29.64 20.13 0.59
CA TYR A 144 30.10 20.73 -0.66
C TYR A 144 29.49 22.11 -0.92
N LEU A 145 28.20 22.28 -0.65
CA LEU A 145 27.46 23.54 -0.92
C LEU A 145 27.73 24.62 0.12
N THR A 146 28.18 24.26 1.32
CA THR A 146 28.55 25.21 2.37
C THR A 146 29.66 26.13 1.90
N GLY A 147 29.42 27.44 1.96
CA GLY A 147 30.32 28.48 1.49
C GLY A 147 30.33 28.73 -0.03
N LYS A 148 29.50 28.04 -0.81
CA LYS A 148 29.50 28.14 -2.29
C LYS A 148 28.30 28.90 -2.85
N PRO A 149 28.41 29.47 -4.06
CA PRO A 149 27.28 30.08 -4.75
C PRO A 149 26.33 28.99 -5.29
N LEU A 150 25.23 28.71 -4.58
CA LEU A 150 24.23 27.70 -4.96
C LEU A 150 23.69 27.88 -6.40
N PHE A 151 23.63 29.13 -6.84
CA PHE A 151 23.04 29.52 -8.13
C PHE A 151 24.01 29.43 -9.31
N ASP A 152 25.28 29.14 -9.06
CA ASP A 152 26.25 28.89 -10.12
C ASP A 152 26.02 27.50 -10.75
N GLU A 153 25.98 27.46 -12.08
CA GLU A 153 25.63 26.25 -12.84
C GLU A 153 26.61 25.10 -12.61
N LEU A 154 27.91 25.40 -12.52
CA LEU A 154 28.95 24.41 -12.25
C LEU A 154 28.82 23.88 -10.82
N THR A 155 28.55 24.77 -9.86
CA THR A 155 28.32 24.41 -8.45
C THR A 155 27.11 23.50 -8.31
N LEU A 156 25.97 23.85 -8.90
CA LEU A 156 24.75 23.04 -8.82
C LEU A 156 24.92 21.69 -9.53
N SER A 157 25.53 21.67 -10.72
CA SER A 157 25.79 20.45 -11.47
C SER A 157 26.68 19.47 -10.69
N GLN A 158 27.73 19.99 -10.04
CA GLN A 158 28.61 19.17 -9.21
C GLN A 158 27.91 18.69 -7.93
N ALA A 159 27.07 19.52 -7.30
CA ALA A 159 26.27 19.11 -6.15
C ALA A 159 25.31 17.96 -6.51
N LEU A 160 24.66 18.03 -7.68
CA LEU A 160 23.80 16.94 -8.17
C LEU A 160 24.59 15.64 -8.42
N ARG A 161 25.81 15.72 -8.97
CA ARG A 161 26.68 14.53 -9.15
C ARG A 161 27.15 13.92 -7.83
N ILE A 162 27.41 14.75 -6.82
CA ILE A 162 27.75 14.27 -5.47
C ILE A 162 26.53 13.57 -4.88
N LEU A 163 25.35 14.21 -4.93
CA LEU A 163 24.10 13.65 -4.45
C LEU A 163 23.76 12.32 -5.13
N GLU A 164 23.96 12.20 -6.45
CA GLU A 164 23.71 10.97 -7.20
C GLU A 164 24.50 9.75 -6.69
N ARG A 165 25.74 9.99 -6.26
CA ARG A 165 26.64 8.98 -5.68
C ARG A 165 26.28 8.64 -4.24
N GLU A 166 25.80 9.63 -3.49
CA GLU A 166 25.37 9.49 -2.09
C GLU A 166 24.05 8.71 -1.98
N LEU A 167 23.13 8.96 -2.92
CA LEU A 167 21.83 8.30 -2.98
C LEU A 167 21.98 6.81 -3.34
N LYS A 168 21.61 5.96 -2.38
CA LYS A 168 21.54 4.50 -2.56
C LYS A 168 20.16 4.00 -2.15
N PRO A 169 19.13 4.20 -2.98
CA PRO A 169 17.81 3.69 -2.65
C PRO A 169 17.81 2.16 -2.62
N ASP A 170 17.12 1.58 -1.64
CA ASP A 170 16.90 0.13 -1.56
C ASP A 170 15.91 -0.36 -2.62
N CYS A 171 15.74 -1.67 -2.78
CA CYS A 171 14.70 -2.25 -3.62
C CYS A 171 13.70 -2.97 -2.71
N VAL A 172 12.56 -2.34 -2.46
CA VAL A 172 11.51 -2.86 -1.56
C VAL A 172 10.18 -2.71 -2.28
N LEU A 173 9.49 -3.81 -2.53
CA LEU A 173 8.13 -3.75 -3.07
C LEU A 173 7.15 -3.41 -1.93
N PRO A 174 6.08 -2.65 -2.19
CA PRO A 174 5.62 -2.16 -3.49
C PRO A 174 6.13 -0.74 -3.85
N ASP A 175 7.20 -0.26 -3.23
CA ASP A 175 7.70 1.10 -3.49
C ASP A 175 8.21 1.26 -4.93
N ALA A 176 8.26 2.52 -5.38
CA ALA A 176 8.81 2.84 -6.69
C ALA A 176 10.28 2.40 -6.81
N SER A 177 10.70 2.10 -8.04
CA SER A 177 12.02 1.53 -8.31
C SER A 177 13.17 2.40 -7.75
N PRO A 178 14.30 1.79 -7.36
CA PRO A 178 15.46 2.54 -6.88
C PRO A 178 15.91 3.64 -7.86
N ALA A 179 15.88 3.34 -9.16
CA ALA A 179 16.23 4.29 -10.21
C ALA A 179 15.29 5.51 -10.23
N TYR A 180 13.97 5.28 -10.13
CA TYR A 180 12.98 6.35 -10.04
C TYR A 180 13.19 7.22 -8.80
N ARG A 181 13.34 6.59 -7.62
CA ARG A 181 13.53 7.33 -6.34
C ARG A 181 14.82 8.14 -6.32
N LYS A 182 15.91 7.61 -6.90
CA LYS A 182 17.17 8.37 -7.09
C LYS A 182 16.96 9.60 -7.96
N GLN A 183 16.39 9.42 -9.15
CA GLN A 183 16.16 10.52 -10.09
C GLN A 183 15.22 11.57 -9.51
N LEU A 184 14.23 11.13 -8.73
CA LEU A 184 13.29 11.99 -8.05
C LEU A 184 13.99 12.86 -7.00
N ALA A 185 14.85 12.31 -6.15
CA ALA A 185 15.59 13.08 -5.16
C ALA A 185 16.52 14.13 -5.80
N LEU A 186 17.22 13.78 -6.89
CA LEU A 186 17.99 14.74 -7.70
C LEU A 186 17.10 15.87 -8.23
N SER A 187 15.94 15.51 -8.79
CA SER A 187 14.97 16.47 -9.32
C SER A 187 14.42 17.39 -8.23
N LEU A 188 14.26 16.91 -7.01
CA LEU A 188 13.82 17.71 -5.86
C LEU A 188 14.87 18.73 -5.43
N LEU A 189 16.17 18.37 -5.43
CA LEU A 189 17.24 19.35 -5.17
C LEU A 189 17.30 20.41 -6.28
N TYR A 190 17.21 20.00 -7.55
CA TYR A 190 17.16 20.94 -8.67
C TYR A 190 15.96 21.89 -8.57
N ARG A 191 14.77 21.34 -8.31
CA ARG A 191 13.55 22.11 -8.08
C ARG A 191 13.68 23.07 -6.90
N PHE A 192 14.32 22.63 -5.81
CA PHE A 192 14.61 23.49 -4.68
C PHE A 192 15.46 24.69 -5.09
N ALA A 193 16.58 24.44 -5.77
CA ALA A 193 17.49 25.48 -6.26
C ALA A 193 16.76 26.49 -7.15
N LEU A 194 15.94 26.03 -8.10
CA LEU A 194 15.12 26.92 -8.93
C LEU A 194 14.13 27.76 -8.10
N SER A 195 13.50 27.17 -7.07
CA SER A 195 12.49 27.84 -6.25
C SER A 195 13.05 28.94 -5.33
N VAL A 196 14.36 28.94 -5.09
CA VAL A 196 15.05 29.94 -4.26
C VAL A 196 16.00 30.83 -5.07
N HIS A 197 16.09 30.60 -6.39
CA HIS A 197 16.90 31.39 -7.30
C HIS A 197 16.28 32.79 -7.49
N PRO A 198 17.08 33.88 -7.42
CA PRO A 198 16.56 35.25 -7.41
C PRO A 198 15.93 35.68 -8.74
N SER A 199 16.37 35.13 -9.87
CA SER A 199 15.83 35.43 -11.20
C SER A 199 15.90 34.22 -12.12
N ILE A 200 14.77 33.56 -12.35
CA ILE A 200 14.71 32.35 -13.20
C ILE A 200 14.19 32.66 -14.60
N ASP A 201 14.78 31.99 -15.59
CA ASP A 201 14.32 32.03 -16.97
C ASP A 201 12.84 31.59 -17.06
N ARG A 202 12.10 32.20 -17.99
CA ARG A 202 10.67 31.92 -18.18
C ARG A 202 10.38 30.45 -18.44
N THR A 203 11.27 29.76 -19.17
CA THR A 203 11.11 28.34 -19.53
C THR A 203 11.25 27.40 -18.33
N LEU A 204 11.92 27.83 -17.26
CA LEU A 204 12.17 27.04 -16.05
C LEU A 204 11.17 27.31 -14.92
N ARG A 205 10.33 28.35 -15.04
CA ARG A 205 9.39 28.79 -13.98
C ARG A 205 8.42 27.70 -13.52
N SER A 206 7.87 26.94 -14.46
CA SER A 206 6.93 25.85 -14.18
C SER A 206 7.55 24.73 -13.33
N GLY A 207 8.88 24.60 -13.31
CA GLY A 207 9.59 23.67 -12.45
C GLY A 207 9.51 24.01 -10.96
N THR A 208 9.18 25.26 -10.61
CA THR A 208 9.13 25.72 -9.22
C THR A 208 7.75 25.49 -8.58
N GLU A 209 6.67 25.68 -9.34
CA GLU A 209 5.29 25.71 -8.84
C GLU A 209 4.68 24.31 -8.72
N PRO A 210 3.99 23.98 -7.61
CA PRO A 210 3.30 22.71 -7.47
C PRO A 210 2.12 22.64 -8.43
N ILE A 211 1.75 21.43 -8.87
CA ILE A 211 0.48 21.21 -9.56
C ILE A 211 -0.62 21.34 -8.51
N GLU A 212 -1.43 22.40 -8.61
CA GLU A 212 -2.58 22.63 -7.75
C GLU A 212 -3.86 22.19 -8.48
N ARG A 213 -4.65 21.32 -7.84
CA ARG A 213 -5.97 20.93 -8.33
C ARG A 213 -7.03 21.80 -7.65
N PRO A 214 -8.06 22.27 -8.38
CA PRO A 214 -9.18 22.96 -7.78
C PRO A 214 -9.82 22.14 -6.66
N LEU A 215 -10.32 22.81 -5.61
CA LEU A 215 -10.97 22.14 -4.48
C LEU A 215 -12.27 21.44 -4.88
N VAL A 216 -12.93 21.91 -5.93
CA VAL A 216 -14.20 21.39 -6.43
C VAL A 216 -14.02 20.94 -7.87
N SER A 217 -14.39 19.69 -8.15
CA SER A 217 -14.47 19.18 -9.52
C SER A 217 -15.81 19.56 -10.14
N THR A 218 -15.84 19.78 -11.46
CA THR A 218 -17.06 20.12 -12.20
C THR A 218 -17.30 19.10 -13.30
N GLY A 219 -18.57 18.78 -13.58
CA GLY A 219 -18.96 17.86 -14.66
C GLY A 219 -20.24 18.32 -15.36
N ARG A 220 -20.43 17.90 -16.62
CA ARG A 220 -21.64 18.13 -17.41
C ARG A 220 -22.10 16.81 -18.00
N GLN A 221 -23.39 16.49 -17.85
CA GLN A 221 -24.02 15.30 -18.41
C GLN A 221 -25.13 15.73 -19.37
N SER A 222 -25.28 14.99 -20.47
CA SER A 222 -26.35 15.18 -21.45
C SER A 222 -26.84 13.80 -21.86
N TYR A 223 -28.14 13.58 -21.76
CA TYR A 223 -28.79 12.33 -22.13
C TYR A 223 -30.20 12.60 -22.62
N ASP A 224 -30.68 11.76 -23.53
CA ASP A 224 -32.04 11.85 -24.06
C ASP A 224 -33.03 11.17 -23.11
N THR A 225 -34.24 11.72 -23.02
CA THR A 225 -35.35 11.09 -22.28
C THR A 225 -36.64 11.22 -23.08
N TYR A 226 -37.49 10.19 -23.03
CA TYR A 226 -38.75 10.13 -23.75
C TYR A 226 -39.89 9.92 -22.76
N GLN A 227 -40.56 11.00 -22.36
CA GLN A 227 -41.60 10.96 -21.33
C GLN A 227 -42.74 9.96 -21.61
N LYS A 228 -43.08 9.73 -22.90
CA LYS A 228 -44.06 8.73 -23.32
C LYS A 228 -43.66 7.27 -22.98
N ARG A 229 -42.38 7.02 -22.69
CA ARG A 229 -41.80 5.70 -22.37
C ARG A 229 -41.29 5.64 -20.93
N TRP A 230 -41.74 6.52 -20.06
CA TRP A 230 -41.40 6.41 -18.64
C TRP A 230 -42.10 5.20 -18.01
N PRO A 231 -41.42 4.45 -17.12
CA PRO A 231 -40.13 4.78 -16.48
C PRO A 231 -38.86 4.38 -17.25
N LEU A 232 -38.95 3.64 -18.36
CA LEU A 232 -37.80 3.05 -19.06
C LEU A 232 -36.71 4.06 -19.47
N THR A 233 -37.09 5.28 -19.83
CA THR A 233 -36.15 6.34 -20.25
C THR A 233 -36.05 7.48 -19.23
N GLN A 234 -36.68 7.33 -18.08
CA GLN A 234 -36.64 8.32 -17.01
C GLN A 234 -35.34 8.13 -16.22
N SER A 235 -34.68 9.24 -15.89
CA SER A 235 -33.58 9.21 -14.92
C SER A 235 -34.19 9.05 -13.52
N ILE A 236 -34.18 7.82 -13.01
CA ILE A 236 -34.72 7.48 -11.69
C ILE A 236 -33.54 7.18 -10.76
N PRO A 237 -33.48 7.79 -9.57
CA PRO A 237 -32.49 7.42 -8.56
C PRO A 237 -32.56 5.91 -8.26
N LYS A 238 -31.41 5.31 -7.96
CA LYS A 238 -31.35 3.91 -7.49
C LYS A 238 -32.31 3.74 -6.29
N LEU A 239 -33.10 2.67 -6.30
CA LEU A 239 -34.14 2.43 -5.29
C LEU A 239 -33.59 2.49 -3.85
N ASP A 240 -32.45 1.86 -3.62
CA ASP A 240 -31.82 1.80 -2.28
C ASP A 240 -30.91 3.00 -1.96
N ALA A 241 -30.85 4.02 -2.82
CA ALA A 241 -29.90 5.13 -2.67
C ALA A 241 -30.09 5.87 -1.34
N LEU A 242 -31.33 6.06 -0.89
CA LEU A 242 -31.61 6.74 0.37
C LEU A 242 -31.15 5.90 1.57
N ALA A 243 -31.48 4.60 1.59
CA ALA A 243 -31.05 3.67 2.63
C ALA A 243 -29.51 3.55 2.69
N GLN A 244 -28.83 3.55 1.54
CA GLN A 244 -27.36 3.56 1.48
C GLN A 244 -26.78 4.87 2.02
N CYS A 245 -27.42 6.02 1.77
CA CYS A 245 -26.97 7.32 2.28
C CYS A 245 -27.24 7.51 3.78
N SER A 246 -28.30 6.91 4.32
CA SER A 246 -28.65 6.98 5.75
C SER A 246 -27.92 5.94 6.60
N GLY A 247 -27.35 4.90 5.99
CA GLY A 247 -26.77 3.75 6.69
C GLY A 247 -27.81 2.70 7.12
N GLU A 248 -29.02 2.73 6.54
CA GLU A 248 -30.10 1.78 6.82
C GLU A 248 -30.08 0.56 5.89
N ALA A 249 -29.32 0.62 4.79
CA ALA A 249 -29.11 -0.54 3.92
C ALA A 249 -28.28 -1.59 4.66
N VAL A 250 -28.84 -2.80 4.79
CA VAL A 250 -28.20 -3.92 5.52
C VAL A 250 -27.30 -4.71 4.57
N PHE A 251 -26.00 -4.72 4.86
CA PHE A 251 -25.05 -5.66 4.30
C PHE A 251 -24.87 -6.85 5.25
N ILE A 252 -24.14 -7.88 4.82
CA ILE A 252 -24.08 -9.15 5.59
C ILE A 252 -23.50 -8.93 6.99
N ASN A 253 -22.43 -8.13 7.10
CA ASN A 253 -21.82 -7.83 8.38
C ASN A 253 -22.60 -6.81 9.24
N ASP A 254 -23.73 -6.29 8.73
CA ASP A 254 -24.67 -5.46 9.49
C ASP A 254 -25.80 -6.30 10.10
N MET A 255 -25.90 -7.58 9.73
CA MET A 255 -26.89 -8.49 10.32
C MET A 255 -26.63 -8.65 11.83
N PRO A 256 -27.68 -8.70 12.67
CA PRO A 256 -27.50 -8.90 14.11
C PRO A 256 -26.79 -10.22 14.41
N LEU A 257 -25.85 -10.18 15.37
CA LEU A 257 -25.17 -11.36 15.88
C LEU A 257 -26.18 -12.39 16.41
N LEU A 258 -26.00 -13.64 16.00
CA LEU A 258 -26.82 -14.75 16.47
C LEU A 258 -26.25 -15.36 17.76
N PRO A 259 -27.10 -15.96 18.61
CA PRO A 259 -26.62 -16.68 19.79
C PRO A 259 -25.66 -17.81 19.41
N ASN A 260 -24.49 -17.82 20.04
CA ASN A 260 -23.41 -18.79 19.78
C ASN A 260 -22.79 -18.71 18.37
N GLU A 261 -22.97 -17.58 17.67
CA GLU A 261 -22.23 -17.30 16.43
C GLU A 261 -20.71 -17.33 16.70
N LEU A 262 -19.96 -17.91 15.77
CA LEU A 262 -18.51 -17.97 15.82
C LEU A 262 -17.92 -17.20 14.63
N HIS A 263 -16.73 -16.65 14.83
CA HIS A 263 -15.97 -15.97 13.80
C HIS A 263 -14.90 -16.88 13.21
N GLY A 264 -14.88 -16.96 11.88
CA GLY A 264 -13.88 -17.69 11.11
C GLY A 264 -12.68 -16.81 10.75
N ALA A 265 -11.46 -17.34 10.92
CA ALA A 265 -10.24 -16.72 10.41
C ALA A 265 -9.39 -17.74 9.64
N LEU A 266 -8.98 -17.35 8.43
CA LEU A 266 -8.22 -18.22 7.54
C LEU A 266 -6.77 -18.34 7.99
N VAL A 267 -6.24 -19.56 7.95
CA VAL A 267 -4.81 -19.85 8.09
C VAL A 267 -4.23 -19.89 6.68
N LEU A 268 -3.38 -18.91 6.35
CA LEU A 268 -2.83 -18.72 5.02
C LEU A 268 -1.37 -19.17 4.96
N SER A 269 -0.98 -19.83 3.87
CA SER A 269 0.43 -20.13 3.61
C SER A 269 1.19 -18.88 3.15
N ASN A 270 2.39 -18.67 3.68
CA ASN A 270 3.35 -17.67 3.16
C ASN A 270 4.41 -18.28 2.24
N GLU A 271 4.37 -19.59 2.02
CA GLU A 271 5.32 -20.33 1.19
C GLU A 271 4.83 -20.46 -0.26
N VAL A 272 5.77 -20.68 -1.17
CA VAL A 272 5.50 -21.10 -2.56
C VAL A 272 6.33 -22.34 -2.87
N GLN A 273 5.77 -23.30 -3.61
CA GLN A 273 6.42 -24.61 -3.86
C GLN A 273 6.80 -25.35 -2.57
N GLY A 274 6.04 -25.12 -1.49
CA GLY A 274 6.17 -25.83 -0.22
C GLY A 274 5.12 -26.93 -0.16
N ARG A 275 5.51 -28.16 0.19
CA ARG A 275 4.57 -29.24 0.52
C ARG A 275 4.36 -29.27 2.01
N ILE A 276 3.10 -29.23 2.44
CA ILE A 276 2.71 -29.36 3.84
C ILE A 276 3.18 -30.72 4.36
N VAL A 277 3.88 -30.72 5.49
CA VAL A 277 4.34 -31.91 6.21
C VAL A 277 3.43 -32.17 7.38
N THR A 278 3.22 -31.17 8.22
CA THR A 278 2.35 -31.20 9.39
C THR A 278 1.69 -29.85 9.61
N ILE A 279 0.50 -29.89 10.21
CA ILE A 279 -0.22 -28.71 10.70
C ILE A 279 -0.44 -28.94 12.20
N ASP A 280 0.04 -28.01 13.02
CA ASP A 280 -0.15 -28.02 14.47
C ASP A 280 -0.92 -26.76 14.89
N ALA A 281 -2.16 -26.97 15.34
CA ALA A 281 -3.03 -25.93 15.86
C ALA A 281 -3.18 -25.99 17.39
N SER A 282 -2.36 -26.78 18.09
CA SER A 282 -2.53 -27.05 19.53
C SER A 282 -2.45 -25.80 20.40
N GLU A 283 -1.51 -24.89 20.14
CA GLU A 283 -1.40 -23.61 20.88
C GLU A 283 -2.63 -22.72 20.64
N ALA A 284 -3.13 -22.67 19.40
CA ALA A 284 -4.32 -21.92 19.04
C ALA A 284 -5.57 -22.48 19.74
N LEU A 285 -5.74 -23.81 19.71
CA LEU A 285 -6.86 -24.51 20.35
C LEU A 285 -6.83 -24.44 21.89
N ALA A 286 -5.67 -24.20 22.49
CA ALA A 286 -5.53 -24.04 23.93
C ALA A 286 -6.05 -22.68 24.44
N LEU A 287 -6.25 -21.69 23.55
CA LEU A 287 -6.75 -20.38 23.94
C LEU A 287 -8.24 -20.45 24.33
N PRO A 288 -8.64 -19.91 25.50
CA PRO A 288 -10.05 -19.81 25.88
C PRO A 288 -10.86 -19.06 24.82
N GLY A 289 -11.97 -19.66 24.38
CA GLY A 289 -12.86 -19.09 23.37
C GLY A 289 -12.56 -19.54 21.93
N VAL A 290 -11.44 -20.22 21.68
CA VAL A 290 -11.22 -20.95 20.42
C VAL A 290 -11.99 -22.27 20.46
N ARG A 291 -12.78 -22.54 19.43
CA ARG A 291 -13.72 -23.67 19.41
C ARG A 291 -13.29 -24.79 18.48
N ALA A 292 -12.70 -24.46 17.34
CA ALA A 292 -12.27 -25.45 16.36
C ALA A 292 -11.17 -24.93 15.44
N PHE A 293 -10.44 -25.87 14.85
CA PHE A 293 -9.60 -25.67 13.68
C PHE A 293 -10.04 -26.72 12.64
N PHE A 294 -10.25 -26.28 11.40
CA PHE A 294 -10.58 -27.14 10.27
C PHE A 294 -9.51 -27.04 9.19
N CYS A 295 -9.12 -28.16 8.60
CA CYS A 295 -8.26 -28.22 7.42
C CYS A 295 -8.79 -29.25 6.40
N ALA A 296 -8.03 -29.54 5.35
CA ALA A 296 -8.48 -30.34 4.21
C ALA A 296 -9.08 -31.71 4.59
N GLN A 297 -8.57 -32.34 5.65
CA GLN A 297 -9.04 -33.64 6.15
C GLN A 297 -10.40 -33.58 6.85
N ASP A 298 -10.86 -32.39 7.25
CA ASP A 298 -12.14 -32.20 7.94
C ASP A 298 -13.29 -31.92 6.96
N ILE A 299 -13.01 -31.81 5.66
CA ILE A 299 -14.03 -31.65 4.62
C ILE A 299 -14.64 -33.03 4.33
N PRO A 300 -15.95 -33.25 4.60
CA PRO A 300 -16.56 -34.57 4.47
C PRO A 300 -16.78 -34.99 3.01
N GLY A 301 -17.00 -34.02 2.12
CA GLY A 301 -17.23 -34.24 0.69
C GLY A 301 -15.99 -33.93 -0.15
N PHE A 302 -16.17 -33.14 -1.21
CA PHE A 302 -15.09 -32.82 -2.14
C PHE A 302 -14.37 -31.53 -1.75
N ASN A 303 -13.05 -31.59 -1.53
CA ASN A 303 -12.21 -30.44 -1.22
C ASN A 303 -11.92 -29.59 -2.48
N ASN A 304 -12.96 -28.98 -3.04
CA ASN A 304 -12.88 -28.13 -4.22
C ASN A 304 -14.08 -27.18 -4.21
N PHE A 305 -13.86 -25.90 -4.49
CA PHE A 305 -14.97 -24.96 -4.64
C PHE A 305 -15.42 -24.78 -6.10
N MET A 306 -14.70 -25.34 -7.08
CA MET A 306 -15.08 -25.26 -8.49
C MET A 306 -16.10 -26.34 -8.86
N PRO A 307 -17.31 -25.99 -9.35
CA PRO A 307 -18.36 -26.96 -9.65
C PRO A 307 -18.01 -27.72 -10.94
N LEU A 308 -17.43 -28.91 -10.81
CA LEU A 308 -17.04 -29.75 -11.96
C LEU A 308 -18.22 -30.04 -12.90
N GLU A 309 -19.44 -30.13 -12.35
CA GLU A 309 -20.68 -30.35 -13.10
C GLU A 309 -21.03 -29.20 -14.04
N MET A 310 -20.50 -27.99 -13.80
CA MET A 310 -20.64 -26.83 -14.70
C MET A 310 -19.55 -26.79 -15.79
N GLY A 311 -18.76 -27.86 -15.94
CA GLY A 311 -17.76 -27.98 -17.01
C GLY A 311 -16.41 -27.33 -16.70
N PHE A 312 -16.16 -26.97 -15.44
CA PHE A 312 -14.83 -26.55 -14.99
C PHE A 312 -13.93 -27.78 -14.86
N SER A 313 -12.77 -27.77 -15.54
CA SER A 313 -11.79 -28.86 -15.53
C SER A 313 -10.74 -28.73 -14.43
N GLU A 314 -10.55 -27.53 -13.91
CA GLU A 314 -9.54 -27.22 -12.90
C GLU A 314 -10.09 -27.43 -11.49
N VAL A 315 -9.24 -27.98 -10.62
CA VAL A 315 -9.53 -28.12 -9.19
C VAL A 315 -8.89 -26.96 -8.44
N GLU A 316 -9.70 -26.23 -7.68
CA GLU A 316 -9.23 -25.23 -6.73
C GLU A 316 -9.66 -25.64 -5.32
N GLU A 317 -8.69 -26.12 -4.54
CA GLU A 317 -8.94 -26.66 -3.21
C GLU A 317 -9.48 -25.59 -2.25
N ILE A 318 -10.44 -25.97 -1.40
CA ILE A 318 -10.97 -25.11 -0.32
C ILE A 318 -9.86 -24.92 0.73
N PHE A 319 -9.24 -26.02 1.15
CA PHE A 319 -8.07 -26.05 2.01
C PHE A 319 -6.95 -26.82 1.33
N CYS A 320 -5.76 -26.23 1.26
CA CYS A 320 -4.59 -26.86 0.64
C CYS A 320 -4.27 -28.18 1.34
N SER A 321 -4.34 -29.29 0.60
CA SER A 321 -4.12 -30.64 1.15
C SER A 321 -2.68 -31.13 0.99
N GLY A 322 -1.85 -30.42 0.21
CA GLY A 322 -0.53 -30.91 -0.19
C GLY A 322 0.47 -29.81 -0.54
N GLU A 323 0.67 -29.56 -1.83
CA GLU A 323 1.63 -28.56 -2.31
C GLU A 323 0.98 -27.19 -2.44
N VAL A 324 1.57 -26.20 -1.77
CA VAL A 324 1.17 -24.80 -1.85
C VAL A 324 1.59 -24.23 -3.20
N GLN A 325 0.61 -23.75 -3.94
CA GLN A 325 0.75 -23.25 -5.30
C GLN A 325 1.09 -21.76 -5.34
N PHE A 326 0.60 -20.98 -4.37
CA PHE A 326 0.81 -19.53 -4.29
C PHE A 326 0.78 -19.03 -2.85
N ALA A 327 1.47 -17.91 -2.59
CA ALA A 327 1.41 -17.23 -1.31
C ALA A 327 -0.01 -16.70 -1.07
N GLY A 328 -0.52 -16.93 0.14
CA GLY A 328 -1.90 -16.65 0.52
C GLY A 328 -2.89 -17.80 0.28
N GLN A 329 -2.45 -18.96 -0.20
CA GLN A 329 -3.33 -20.13 -0.33
C GLN A 329 -3.82 -20.58 1.06
N VAL A 330 -5.11 -20.87 1.18
CA VAL A 330 -5.74 -21.25 2.44
C VAL A 330 -5.35 -22.68 2.81
N VAL A 331 -4.87 -22.88 4.04
CA VAL A 331 -4.48 -24.20 4.59
C VAL A 331 -5.55 -24.73 5.56
N GLY A 332 -6.27 -23.82 6.21
CA GLY A 332 -7.34 -24.16 7.14
C GLY A 332 -8.05 -22.91 7.67
N MET A 333 -8.92 -23.12 8.66
CA MET A 333 -9.70 -22.06 9.28
C MET A 333 -9.85 -22.30 10.78
N ILE A 334 -9.63 -21.25 11.58
CA ILE A 334 -9.96 -21.21 13.01
C ILE A 334 -11.38 -20.68 13.19
N CYS A 335 -12.14 -21.27 14.11
CA CYS A 335 -13.42 -20.74 14.59
C CYS A 335 -13.31 -20.35 16.07
N ALA A 336 -13.64 -19.11 16.42
CA ALA A 336 -13.57 -18.60 17.79
C ALA A 336 -14.75 -17.68 18.15
N GLU A 337 -14.93 -17.38 19.43
CA GLU A 337 -16.03 -16.55 19.96
C GLU A 337 -15.96 -15.07 19.59
N SER A 338 -14.82 -14.58 19.11
CA SER A 338 -14.69 -13.20 18.62
C SER A 338 -13.80 -13.11 17.39
N PHE A 339 -14.02 -12.06 16.59
CA PHE A 339 -13.24 -11.78 15.39
C PHE A 339 -11.75 -11.61 15.71
N GLU A 340 -11.40 -10.85 16.75
CA GLU A 340 -10.01 -10.59 17.13
C GLU A 340 -9.32 -11.87 17.59
N LEU A 341 -10.02 -12.69 18.38
CA LEU A 341 -9.49 -13.96 18.88
C LEU A 341 -9.25 -14.94 17.73
N ALA A 342 -10.19 -15.06 16.79
CA ALA A 342 -10.03 -15.92 15.62
C ALA A 342 -8.78 -15.54 14.80
N ASN A 343 -8.60 -14.24 14.51
CA ASN A 343 -7.45 -13.74 13.76
C ASN A 343 -6.13 -13.94 14.52
N GLN A 344 -6.12 -13.70 15.84
CA GLN A 344 -4.94 -13.95 16.68
C GLN A 344 -4.57 -15.44 16.67
N ALA A 345 -5.55 -16.32 16.90
CA ALA A 345 -5.36 -17.76 16.95
C ALA A 345 -4.94 -18.35 15.59
N ALA A 346 -5.47 -17.83 14.48
CA ALA A 346 -5.04 -18.24 13.13
C ALA A 346 -3.54 -17.98 12.90
N GLY A 347 -2.99 -16.88 13.46
CA GLY A 347 -1.56 -16.59 13.42
C GLY A 347 -0.69 -17.47 14.31
N MET A 348 -1.29 -18.29 15.19
CA MET A 348 -0.59 -19.24 16.07
C MET A 348 -0.55 -20.66 15.51
N VAL A 349 -1.26 -20.94 14.41
CA VAL A 349 -1.22 -22.26 13.77
C VAL A 349 0.13 -22.44 13.07
N HIS A 350 0.88 -23.47 13.49
CA HIS A 350 2.18 -23.78 12.92
C HIS A 350 2.01 -24.76 11.75
N VAL A 351 2.44 -24.35 10.56
CA VAL A 351 2.46 -25.21 9.37
C VAL A 351 3.90 -25.49 8.99
N GLU A 352 4.29 -26.76 9.02
CA GLU A 352 5.62 -27.20 8.58
C GLU A 352 5.58 -27.50 7.08
N TYR A 353 6.51 -26.91 6.33
CA TYR A 353 6.66 -27.13 4.90
C TYR A 353 8.00 -27.78 4.58
N LYS A 354 7.99 -28.73 3.65
CA LYS A 354 9.19 -29.19 2.96
C LYS A 354 9.19 -28.66 1.53
N ARG A 355 10.36 -28.31 1.01
CA ARG A 355 10.48 -27.86 -0.38
C ARG A 355 9.97 -28.94 -1.33
N ALA A 356 8.95 -28.61 -2.14
CA ALA A 356 8.31 -29.54 -3.06
C ALA A 356 9.06 -29.66 -4.40
N GLY A 357 9.95 -28.70 -4.72
CA GLY A 357 10.79 -28.77 -5.91
C GLY A 357 11.82 -27.63 -6.04
N ASN A 358 12.58 -27.68 -7.14
CA ASN A 358 13.60 -26.69 -7.49
C ASN A 358 13.17 -25.81 -8.67
N ARG A 359 11.85 -25.67 -8.90
CA ARG A 359 11.34 -24.86 -10.01
C ARG A 359 11.65 -23.39 -9.75
N THR A 360 12.07 -22.67 -10.78
CA THR A 360 12.23 -21.23 -10.68
C THR A 360 10.87 -20.59 -10.37
N ILE A 361 10.83 -19.71 -9.37
CA ILE A 361 9.62 -18.95 -9.05
C ILE A 361 9.55 -17.81 -10.07
N LEU A 362 8.47 -17.78 -10.87
CA LEU A 362 8.22 -16.80 -11.91
C LEU A 362 6.96 -16.00 -11.51
N PRO A 363 7.09 -14.96 -10.67
CA PRO A 363 5.96 -14.26 -10.05
C PRO A 363 5.24 -13.30 -11.02
N THR A 364 5.86 -12.91 -12.13
CA THR A 364 5.24 -12.03 -13.13
C THR A 364 5.22 -12.65 -14.52
N VAL A 365 4.31 -12.15 -15.37
CA VAL A 365 4.27 -12.50 -16.80
C VAL A 365 5.60 -12.17 -17.50
N GLN A 366 6.32 -11.14 -17.03
CA GLN A 366 7.64 -10.81 -17.56
C GLN A 366 8.66 -11.91 -17.23
N ASP A 367 8.68 -12.39 -15.98
CA ASP A 367 9.60 -13.47 -15.57
C ASP A 367 9.33 -14.74 -16.37
N VAL A 368 8.05 -15.05 -16.61
CA VAL A 368 7.61 -16.16 -17.48
C VAL A 368 8.15 -16.02 -18.90
N ALA A 369 8.00 -14.83 -19.51
CA ALA A 369 8.48 -14.56 -20.86
C ALA A 369 10.02 -14.58 -20.94
N ASP A 370 10.72 -14.01 -19.96
CA ASP A 370 12.19 -13.94 -19.91
C ASP A 370 12.81 -15.33 -19.69
N ALA A 371 12.14 -16.19 -18.91
CA ALA A 371 12.51 -17.58 -18.73
C ALA A 371 12.09 -18.50 -19.89
N LEU A 372 11.31 -17.98 -20.85
CA LEU A 372 10.69 -18.75 -21.94
C LEU A 372 9.86 -19.95 -21.43
N ASP A 373 9.26 -19.84 -20.23
CA ASP A 373 8.48 -20.91 -19.60
C ASP A 373 6.97 -20.74 -19.86
N TYR A 374 6.55 -21.08 -21.08
CA TYR A 374 5.14 -20.98 -21.48
C TYR A 374 4.28 -22.16 -21.00
N SER A 375 4.76 -22.99 -20.07
CA SER A 375 4.02 -24.18 -19.59
C SER A 375 2.69 -23.84 -18.91
N ARG A 376 2.55 -22.62 -18.39
CA ARG A 376 1.33 -22.08 -17.76
C ARG A 376 0.59 -21.09 -18.65
N VAL A 377 0.98 -20.96 -19.92
CA VAL A 377 0.34 -20.09 -20.89
C VAL A 377 -0.55 -20.97 -21.77
N SER A 378 -1.86 -20.78 -21.66
CA SER A 378 -2.80 -21.36 -22.59
C SER A 378 -3.08 -20.38 -23.71
N ASP A 379 -2.85 -20.81 -24.95
CA ASP A 379 -3.41 -20.10 -26.10
C ASP A 379 -4.93 -20.15 -25.96
N GLN A 380 -5.56 -18.97 -25.92
CA GLN A 380 -7.00 -18.85 -25.97
C GLN A 380 -7.40 -18.67 -27.43
N PRO A 381 -8.01 -19.68 -28.09
CA PRO A 381 -8.44 -19.59 -29.47
C PRO A 381 -9.70 -18.71 -29.53
N TYR A 382 -9.55 -17.41 -29.33
CA TYR A 382 -10.58 -16.43 -29.66
C TYR A 382 -10.19 -15.71 -30.93
N ASP A 383 -10.40 -16.39 -32.04
CA ASP A 383 -10.61 -15.75 -33.33
C ASP A 383 -12.01 -15.09 -33.37
N ARG A 384 -12.19 -14.03 -32.57
CA ARG A 384 -12.99 -12.87 -33.05
C ARG A 384 -12.18 -12.04 -34.04
N HIS A 385 -11.31 -12.71 -34.79
CA HIS A 385 -10.73 -12.15 -35.99
C HIS A 385 -11.90 -11.98 -36.95
N GLY A 386 -12.34 -10.74 -37.13
CA GLY A 386 -13.09 -10.41 -38.32
C GLY A 386 -12.21 -10.82 -39.49
N VAL A 387 -12.51 -11.97 -40.12
CA VAL A 387 -11.76 -12.55 -41.25
C VAL A 387 -11.47 -11.51 -42.35
N ARG A 388 -12.25 -10.43 -42.36
CA ARG A 388 -12.11 -9.23 -43.19
C ARG A 388 -10.88 -8.36 -42.93
N TYR A 389 -10.23 -8.41 -41.76
CA TYR A 389 -9.01 -7.61 -41.48
C TYR A 389 -7.71 -8.28 -41.97
N HIS A 390 -7.74 -9.57 -42.29
CA HIS A 390 -6.63 -10.26 -42.96
C HIS A 390 -6.46 -9.81 -44.44
N LEU A 391 -7.39 -9.01 -44.96
CA LEU A 391 -7.32 -8.40 -46.29
C LEU A 391 -6.73 -6.98 -46.25
N ALA A 392 -6.11 -6.55 -45.15
CA ALA A 392 -5.33 -5.33 -45.15
C ALA A 392 -4.14 -5.51 -46.11
N LYS A 393 -4.19 -4.82 -47.25
CA LYS A 393 -3.06 -4.69 -48.18
C LYS A 393 -1.81 -4.26 -47.42
N GLU A 394 -0.65 -4.77 -47.86
CA GLU A 394 0.69 -4.38 -47.39
C GLU A 394 0.75 -2.87 -47.13
N GLY A 395 0.75 -2.49 -45.84
CA GLY A 395 0.89 -1.10 -45.44
C GLY A 395 2.32 -0.62 -45.70
N ALA A 396 2.50 0.66 -46.01
CA ALA A 396 3.83 1.22 -46.27
C ALA A 396 4.78 1.17 -45.04
N ASN A 397 4.22 0.96 -43.85
CA ASN A 397 4.97 0.86 -42.60
C ASN A 397 4.56 -0.39 -41.83
N THR A 398 5.55 -1.12 -41.32
CA THR A 398 5.35 -2.21 -40.34
C THR A 398 5.82 -1.71 -38.99
N ILE A 399 4.97 -1.84 -37.97
CA ILE A 399 5.31 -1.51 -36.58
C ILE A 399 5.15 -2.79 -35.76
N SER A 400 6.19 -3.14 -35.01
CA SER A 400 6.18 -4.23 -34.04
C SER A 400 6.56 -3.69 -32.67
N GLY A 401 6.01 -4.28 -31.62
CA GLY A 401 6.27 -3.87 -30.25
C GLY A 401 5.61 -4.80 -29.24
N ARG A 402 5.98 -4.59 -27.97
CA ARG A 402 5.42 -5.28 -26.81
C ARG A 402 4.80 -4.24 -25.89
N PHE A 403 3.67 -4.61 -25.29
CA PHE A 403 2.99 -3.79 -24.29
C PHE A 403 2.55 -4.70 -23.13
N ASP A 404 3.01 -4.37 -21.92
CA ASP A 404 2.69 -5.14 -20.73
C ASP A 404 1.58 -4.44 -19.93
N LEU A 405 0.45 -5.13 -19.77
CA LEU A 405 -0.62 -4.74 -18.84
C LEU A 405 -0.44 -5.51 -17.54
N ARG A 406 -0.37 -4.78 -16.42
CA ARG A 406 -0.28 -5.38 -15.08
C ARG A 406 -1.68 -5.71 -14.56
N GLY A 407 -1.72 -6.59 -13.55
CA GLY A 407 -2.97 -6.94 -12.88
C GLY A 407 -3.60 -5.76 -12.15
N GLN A 408 -4.89 -5.90 -11.85
CA GLN A 408 -5.66 -4.93 -11.09
C GLN A 408 -6.43 -5.67 -9.99
N TYR A 409 -6.41 -5.13 -8.78
CA TYR A 409 -7.27 -5.61 -7.70
C TYR A 409 -8.65 -4.98 -7.83
N HIS A 410 -9.71 -5.75 -7.61
CA HIS A 410 -11.10 -5.27 -7.72
C HIS A 410 -11.38 -4.07 -6.81
N GLY A 411 -10.87 -4.11 -5.56
CA GLY A 411 -11.05 -3.05 -4.57
C GLY A 411 -12.51 -2.77 -4.17
N PRO A 412 -13.37 -3.79 -3.95
CA PRO A 412 -14.70 -3.55 -3.44
C PRO A 412 -14.63 -2.98 -2.01
N MET A 413 -15.56 -2.08 -1.67
CA MET A 413 -15.62 -1.48 -0.33
C MET A 413 -16.15 -2.45 0.72
N GLU A 414 -17.07 -3.34 0.33
CA GLU A 414 -17.43 -4.53 1.10
C GLU A 414 -16.45 -5.64 0.73
N THR A 415 -15.69 -6.14 1.70
CA THR A 415 -14.80 -7.29 1.49
C THR A 415 -15.60 -8.59 1.46
N GLN A 416 -14.97 -9.67 0.98
CA GLN A 416 -15.61 -11.00 0.99
C GLN A 416 -16.08 -11.35 2.40
N VAL A 417 -17.37 -11.67 2.52
CA VAL A 417 -18.04 -12.00 3.79
C VAL A 417 -19.09 -13.07 3.52
N SER A 418 -19.21 -14.00 4.46
CA SER A 418 -20.22 -15.05 4.44
C SER A 418 -20.66 -15.36 5.87
N LEU A 419 -21.96 -15.55 6.07
CA LEU A 419 -22.59 -16.00 7.31
C LEU A 419 -23.37 -17.29 7.00
N CYS A 420 -23.03 -18.37 7.68
CA CYS A 420 -23.75 -19.64 7.56
C CYS A 420 -24.52 -19.89 8.85
N VAL A 421 -25.84 -20.09 8.73
CA VAL A 421 -26.75 -20.38 9.84
C VAL A 421 -27.25 -21.81 9.68
N PRO A 422 -26.70 -22.78 10.44
CA PRO A 422 -27.14 -24.16 10.34
C PRO A 422 -28.50 -24.36 11.02
N HIS A 423 -29.33 -25.18 10.40
CA HIS A 423 -30.58 -25.72 10.93
C HIS A 423 -30.45 -27.24 11.12
N ALA A 424 -31.52 -27.92 11.54
CA ALA A 424 -31.49 -29.35 11.80
C ALA A 424 -31.11 -30.18 10.56
N ASP A 425 -31.69 -29.86 9.39
CA ASP A 425 -31.51 -30.61 8.13
C ASP A 425 -31.12 -29.70 6.95
N SER A 426 -30.82 -28.43 7.20
CA SER A 426 -30.53 -27.43 6.18
C SER A 426 -29.59 -26.34 6.73
N MET A 427 -29.22 -25.37 5.90
CA MET A 427 -28.50 -24.18 6.33
C MET A 427 -28.85 -22.99 5.44
N ASP A 428 -28.86 -21.80 6.02
CA ASP A 428 -28.93 -20.55 5.27
C ASP A 428 -27.52 -19.97 5.12
N VAL A 429 -27.11 -19.69 3.88
CA VAL A 429 -25.80 -19.09 3.58
C VAL A 429 -26.00 -17.69 3.00
N TYR A 430 -25.70 -16.67 3.78
CA TYR A 430 -25.69 -15.27 3.35
C TYR A 430 -24.27 -14.92 2.91
N CYS A 431 -24.06 -14.65 1.62
CA CYS A 431 -22.71 -14.42 1.08
C CYS A 431 -22.66 -13.25 0.09
N ALA A 432 -21.56 -12.49 0.11
CA ALA A 432 -21.32 -11.37 -0.80
C ALA A 432 -20.85 -11.90 -2.17
N THR A 433 -21.77 -12.47 -2.95
CA THR A 433 -21.46 -13.13 -4.23
C THR A 433 -22.23 -12.55 -5.41
N GLN A 434 -21.68 -12.74 -6.61
CA GLN A 434 -22.34 -12.47 -7.89
C GLN A 434 -22.96 -13.72 -8.51
N TRP A 435 -22.70 -14.90 -7.95
CA TRP A 435 -23.14 -16.19 -8.50
C TRP A 435 -23.61 -17.12 -7.38
N LEU A 436 -24.90 -17.04 -7.04
CA LEU A 436 -25.50 -17.79 -5.94
C LEU A 436 -25.51 -19.31 -6.20
N ASP A 437 -25.88 -19.73 -7.41
CA ASP A 437 -25.93 -21.15 -7.77
C ASP A 437 -24.57 -21.84 -7.59
N HIS A 438 -23.48 -21.15 -7.93
CA HIS A 438 -22.11 -21.67 -7.74
C HIS A 438 -21.81 -21.91 -6.25
N VAL A 439 -22.18 -20.97 -5.38
CA VAL A 439 -21.99 -21.12 -3.93
C VAL A 439 -22.80 -22.30 -3.40
N GLN A 440 -24.06 -22.44 -3.81
CA GLN A 440 -24.92 -23.55 -3.39
C GLN A 440 -24.31 -24.91 -3.75
N ILE A 441 -23.87 -25.08 -5.01
CA ILE A 441 -23.27 -26.34 -5.48
C ILE A 441 -21.95 -26.61 -4.74
N ALA A 442 -21.07 -25.60 -4.61
CA ALA A 442 -19.79 -25.76 -3.93
C ALA A 442 -19.95 -26.17 -2.46
N VAL A 443 -20.88 -25.54 -1.73
CA VAL A 443 -21.18 -25.89 -0.33
C VAL A 443 -21.77 -27.29 -0.24
N SER A 444 -22.72 -27.62 -1.12
CA SER A 444 -23.36 -28.94 -1.18
C SER A 444 -22.34 -30.06 -1.39
N GLN A 445 -21.44 -29.90 -2.37
CA GLN A 445 -20.40 -30.86 -2.70
C GLN A 445 -19.34 -30.98 -1.59
N ALA A 446 -18.93 -29.87 -0.98
CA ALA A 446 -17.95 -29.88 0.12
C ALA A 446 -18.50 -30.55 1.38
N LEU A 447 -19.78 -30.35 1.70
CA LEU A 447 -20.42 -30.91 2.89
C LEU A 447 -21.09 -32.27 2.66
N GLN A 448 -21.10 -32.75 1.42
CA GLN A 448 -21.78 -34.00 1.02
C GLN A 448 -23.28 -33.99 1.40
N VAL A 449 -23.93 -32.85 1.19
CA VAL A 449 -25.37 -32.68 1.40
C VAL A 449 -26.09 -32.54 0.07
N ARG A 450 -27.42 -32.44 0.09
CA ARG A 450 -28.21 -32.16 -1.11
C ARG A 450 -28.32 -30.65 -1.31
N GLU A 451 -28.24 -30.22 -2.57
CA GLU A 451 -28.65 -28.87 -3.00
C GLU A 451 -30.12 -28.59 -2.70
#